data_AF-A0A0F9CH62-F1
#
_entry.id   AF-A0A0F9CH62-F1
#
_cell.length_a   1.000
_cell.length_b   1.000
_cell.length_c   1.000
_cell.angle_alpha   90.00
_cell.angle_beta   90.00
_cell.angle_gamma   90.00
#
_symmetry.space_group_name_H-M   'P 1'
#
loop_
_entity.id
_entity.type
_entity.pdbx_description
1 polymer ?
#
loop_
_entity_poly.entity_id
_entity_poly.type
_entity_poly.pdbx_seq_one_letter_code
_entity_poly.pdbx_strand_id
1 'polypeptide(L)' 'MSARLKRFTMDLPFKEHKRISTTASLLGISMKDFILLSVDEFTHRKLNKTTERTLKDTDLGKGLHKFDTLQEMFDDLGI' A
#
# COMPACT_ATOMS: atom_id res chain seq x y z
N MET A 1 -17.04 -13.34 -14.09
CA MET A 1 -15.62 -13.12 -13.75
C MET A 1 -15.38 -13.65 -12.35
N SER A 2 -14.56 -14.69 -12.18
CA SER A 2 -14.20 -15.22 -10.85
C SER A 2 -13.30 -14.19 -10.16
N ALA A 3 -13.85 -13.44 -9.19
CA ALA A 3 -13.04 -12.56 -8.36
C ALA A 3 -12.10 -13.44 -7.53
N ARG A 4 -10.78 -13.38 -7.78
CA ARG A 4 -9.79 -14.05 -6.92
C ARG A 4 -9.89 -13.44 -5.52
N LEU A 5 -10.60 -14.11 -4.63
CA LEU A 5 -10.71 -13.75 -3.22
C LEU A 5 -9.32 -13.88 -2.59
N LYS A 6 -8.66 -12.75 -2.32
CA LYS A 6 -7.44 -12.71 -1.51
C LYS A 6 -7.84 -12.44 -0.06
N ARG A 7 -7.43 -13.32 0.85
CA ARG A 7 -7.61 -13.13 2.29
C ARG A 7 -6.49 -12.21 2.80
N PHE A 8 -6.88 -11.16 3.50
CA PHE A 8 -5.95 -10.27 4.18
C PHE A 8 -6.21 -10.36 5.69
N THR A 9 -5.14 -10.60 6.45
CA THR A 9 -5.17 -10.64 7.91
C THR A 9 -4.24 -9.55 8.41
N MET A 10 -4.70 -8.74 9.37
CA MET A 10 -3.87 -7.79 10.08
C MET A 10 -4.01 -7.98 11.58
N ASP A 11 -2.89 -7.86 12.28
CA ASP A 11 -2.88 -7.80 13.74
C ASP A 11 -3.10 -6.36 14.17
N LEU A 12 -4.10 -6.16 15.03
CA LEU A 12 -4.47 -4.84 15.55
C LEU A 12 -4.37 -4.85 17.08
N PRO A 13 -3.78 -3.80 17.69
CA PRO A 13 -3.89 -3.60 19.13
C PRO A 13 -5.35 -3.51 19.56
N PHE A 14 -5.69 -4.14 20.69
CA PHE A 14 -7.07 -4.24 21.19
C PHE A 14 -7.82 -2.89 21.24
N LYS A 15 -7.12 -1.83 21.67
CA LYS A 15 -7.68 -0.48 21.76
C LYS A 15 -8.12 0.05 20.40
N GLU A 16 -7.31 -0.12 19.36
CA GLU A 16 -7.61 0.34 18.01
C GLU A 16 -8.72 -0.51 17.37
N HIS A 17 -8.67 -1.84 17.55
CA HIS A 17 -9.75 -2.74 17.10
C HIS A 17 -11.12 -2.31 17.65
N LYS A 18 -11.20 -1.97 18.95
CA LYS A 18 -12.44 -1.51 19.59
C LYS A 18 -12.92 -0.19 18.99
N ARG A 19 -12.03 0.78 18.76
CA ARG A 19 -12.37 2.07 18.15
C ARG A 19 -12.94 1.90 16.75
N ILE A 20 -12.28 1.08 15.93
CA ILE A 20 -12.73 0.78 14.56
C ILE A 20 -14.10 0.08 14.60
N SER A 21 -14.28 -0.90 15.49
CA SER A 21 -15.56 -1.60 15.66
C SER A 21 -16.69 -0.64 15.99
N THR A 22 -16.49 0.24 16.98
CA THR A 22 -17.50 1.20 17.39
C THR A 22 -17.82 2.17 16.26
N THR A 23 -16.82 2.64 15.53
CA THR A 23 -17.02 3.56 14.41
C THR A 23 -17.81 2.90 13.28
N ALA A 24 -17.49 1.66 12.93
CA ALA A 24 -18.25 0.90 11.95
C ALA A 24 -19.72 0.70 12.39
N SER A 25 -19.95 0.38 13.66
CA SER A 25 -21.31 0.26 14.22
C SER A 25 -22.09 1.57 14.18
N LEU A 26 -21.45 2.71 14.47
CA LEU A 26 -22.09 4.03 14.39
C LEU A 26 -22.52 4.39 12.96
N LEU A 27 -21.76 3.91 11.97
CA LEU A 27 -22.05 4.10 10.54
C LEU A 27 -23.02 3.04 9.98
N GLY A 28 -23.44 2.07 10.79
CA GLY A 28 -24.35 1.00 10.37
C GLY A 28 -23.74 0.02 9.36
N ILE A 29 -22.42 -0.04 9.25
CA ILE A 29 -21.70 -0.92 8.33
C ILE A 29 -20.85 -1.94 9.06
N SER A 30 -20.46 -3.01 8.38
CA SER A 30 -19.55 -3.99 8.97
C SER A 30 -18.15 -3.41 9.12
N MET A 31 -17.40 -3.89 10.12
CA MET A 31 -15.99 -3.51 10.29
C MET A 31 -15.16 -3.80 9.04
N LYS A 32 -15.46 -4.93 8.35
CA LYS A 32 -14.82 -5.29 7.09
C LYS A 32 -15.07 -4.24 6.02
N ASP A 33 -16.31 -3.78 5.85
CA ASP A 33 -16.65 -2.79 4.83
C ASP A 33 -16.04 -1.44 5.16
N PHE A 34 -16.00 -1.06 6.44
CA PHE A 34 -15.32 0.15 6.89
C PHE A 34 -13.81 0.12 6.56
N ILE A 35 -13.14 -1.01 6.80
CA ILE A 35 -11.73 -1.20 6.42
C ILE A 35 -11.58 -1.13 4.90
N LEU A 36 -12.46 -1.78 4.14
CA LEU A 36 -12.39 -1.79 2.68
C LEU A 36 -12.58 -0.38 2.09
N LEU A 37 -13.50 0.42 2.61
CA LEU A 37 -13.68 1.82 2.20
C LEU A 37 -12.39 2.64 2.38
N SER A 38 -11.68 2.39 3.49
CA SER A 38 -10.42 3.06 3.78
C SER A 38 -9.30 2.61 2.83
N VAL A 39 -9.27 1.32 2.46
CA VAL A 39 -8.28 0.78 1.51
C VAL A 39 -8.56 1.24 0.08
N ASP A 40 -9.83 1.33 -0.30
CA ASP A 40 -10.28 1.67 -1.64
C ASP A 40 -9.71 3.00 -2.12
N GLU A 41 -9.66 3.99 -1.22
CA GLU A 41 -9.10 5.32 -1.48
C GLU A 41 -7.60 5.28 -1.78
N PHE A 42 -6.86 4.35 -1.18
CA PHE A 42 -5.42 4.18 -1.43
C PHE A 42 -5.13 3.27 -2.63
N THR A 43 -5.95 2.26 -2.90
CA THR A 43 -5.74 1.37 -4.06
C THR A 43 -6.10 2.04 -5.38
N HIS A 44 -7.01 3.01 -5.36
CA HIS A 44 -7.42 3.75 -6.57
C HIS A 44 -6.70 5.08 -6.76
N ARG A 45 -5.75 5.44 -5.88
CA ARG A 45 -4.87 6.59 -6.11
C ARG A 45 -4.04 6.33 -7.36
N LYS A 46 -4.48 6.93 -8.46
CA LYS A 46 -3.79 6.88 -9.74
C LYS A 46 -2.41 7.50 -9.53
N LEU A 47 -1.37 6.69 -9.72
CA LEU A 47 0.01 7.18 -9.70
C LEU A 47 0.14 8.32 -10.70
N ASN A 48 0.95 9.33 -10.37
CA ASN A 48 1.23 10.38 -11.35
C ASN A 48 1.95 9.76 -12.57
N LYS A 49 1.87 10.43 -13.72
CA LYS A 49 2.42 9.92 -14.99
C LYS A 49 3.92 9.59 -14.89
N THR A 50 4.65 10.34 -14.06
CA THR A 50 6.09 10.14 -13.85
C THR A 50 6.35 8.82 -13.12
N THR A 51 5.68 8.58 -12.00
CA THR A 51 5.81 7.34 -11.22
C THR A 51 5.38 6.12 -12.02
N GLU A 52 4.29 6.22 -12.79
CA GLU A 52 3.84 5.12 -13.66
C GLU A 52 4.87 4.78 -14.73
N ARG A 53 5.51 5.80 -15.33
CA ARG A 53 6.58 5.62 -16.30
C ARG A 53 7.82 5.00 -15.67
N THR A 54 8.26 5.49 -14.51
CA THR A 54 9.40 4.94 -13.79
C THR A 54 9.19 3.47 -13.43
N LEU A 55 8.01 3.08 -12.96
CA LEU A 55 7.71 1.66 -12.68
C LEU A 55 7.82 0.79 -13.95
N LYS A 56 7.28 1.25 -15.09
CA LYS A 56 7.40 0.54 -16.37
C LYS A 56 8.84 0.44 -16.85
N ASP A 57 9.61 1.51 -16.71
CA ASP A 57 11.03 1.53 -17.09
C ASP A 57 11.85 0.59 -16.17
N THR A 58 11.56 0.57 -14.87
CA THR A 58 12.15 -0.34 -13.89
C THR A 58 11.82 -1.82 -14.16
N ASP A 59 10.57 -2.14 -14.50
CA ASP A 59 10.15 -3.50 -14.87
C ASP A 59 10.89 -4.00 -16.13
N LEU A 60 11.27 -3.08 -17.02
CA LEU A 60 12.08 -3.36 -18.20
C LEU A 60 13.60 -3.35 -17.92
N GLY A 61 14.00 -3.17 -16.65
CA GLY A 61 15.39 -3.11 -16.22
C GLY A 61 16.12 -1.81 -16.59
N LYS A 62 15.40 -0.76 -16.99
CA LYS A 62 15.97 0.53 -17.38
C LYS A 62 16.10 1.44 -16.15
N GLY A 63 17.24 2.14 -16.02
CA GLY A 63 17.47 3.08 -14.93
C GLY A 63 17.70 2.42 -13.57
N LEU A 64 18.02 1.12 -13.54
CA LEU A 64 18.44 0.42 -12.33
C LEU A 64 19.93 0.62 -12.10
N HIS A 65 20.27 1.18 -10.93
CA HIS A 65 21.64 1.25 -10.44
C HIS A 65 21.85 0.11 -9.45
N LYS A 66 22.95 -0.61 -9.59
CA LYS A 66 23.34 -1.69 -8.68
C LYS A 66 24.52 -1.21 -7.85
N PHE A 67 24.46 -1.47 -6.56
CA PHE A 67 25.51 -1.14 -5.61
C PHE A 67 25.90 -2.41 -4.88
N ASP A 68 27.19 -2.60 -4.64
CA ASP A 68 27.70 -3.78 -3.97
C ASP A 68 27.71 -3.57 -2.45
N THR A 69 27.71 -2.30 -2.01
CA THR A 69 27.63 -1.93 -0.59
C THR A 69 26.57 -0.87 -0.31
N LEU A 70 26.06 -0.86 0.93
CA LEU A 70 25.13 0.19 1.38
C LEU A 70 25.78 1.57 1.37
N GLN A 71 27.09 1.65 1.61
CA GLN A 71 27.83 2.91 1.62
C GLN A 71 27.86 3.54 0.22
N GLU A 72 28.15 2.77 -0.82
CA GLU A 72 28.11 3.23 -2.21
C GLU A 72 26.73 3.75 -2.62
N MET A 73 25.66 3.09 -2.14
CA MET A 73 24.29 3.54 -2.40
C MET A 73 24.02 4.90 -1.75
N PHE A 74 24.48 5.12 -0.51
CA PHE A 74 24.31 6.40 0.17
C PHE A 74 25.10 7.51 -0.50
N ASP A 75 26.34 7.24 -0.90
CA ASP A 75 27.20 8.18 -1.59
C ASP A 75 26.60 8.62 -2.95
N ASP A 76 26.01 7.69 -3.72
CA ASP A 76 25.33 7.98 -4.99
C ASP A 76 23.99 8.73 -4.80
N LEU A 77 23.25 8.42 -3.74
CA LEU A 77 22.01 9.11 -3.37
C LEU A 77 22.24 10.50 -2.76
N GLY A 78 23.49 10.81 -2.35
CA GLY A 78 23.87 12.08 -1.75
C GLY A 78 23.26 12.32 -0.37
N ILE A 79 23.04 11.25 0.40
CA ILE A 79 22.45 11.27 1.75
C ILE A 79 23.33 10.58 2.79
#